data_AF-A0AA41YSL8-F1
#
_entry.id   AF-A0AA41YSL8-F1
#
_cell.length_a   1.000
_cell.length_b   1.000
_cell.length_c   1.000
_cell.angle_alpha   90.00
_cell.angle_beta   90.00
_cell.angle_gamma   90.00
#
_symmetry.space_group_name_H-M   'P 1'
#
loop_
_entity.id
_entity.type
_entity.pdbx_description
1 polymer ?
#
loop_
_entity_poly.entity_id
_entity_poly.type
_entity_poly.pdbx_seq_one_letter_code
_entity_poly.pdbx_strand_id
1 'polypeptide(L)'
;MIGITHDDIGRAVSGKAFDAGLLYHVSGRVLDCTVSPGGDAVTGRVRGNAHRPYRQDIRIGHGRDGRAQVDGDCSCPVGYNCKHVAAVLHAAIDQQRRLPVLRDAPALSPLLAAWLVELEGAEADDGEAYPAAIRQRLFYVLRLGQAASGRRQLIVEPTSVALRKDDSFSARVTKLVPGAISQAAAPKYLRNADHPILAGLRDLAPGGVAGMGEPFPDTLHRMIATGRARWGGVEGPAVTLGAPRPGRIAWRMGENGEQRAELELEDGLLGLALAEPWYVDPAAGVMGPVALDLPRRLARLLLAAPAVAPDAAPLVRAEMARRLPA
;
A
#
# COMPACT_ATOMS: atom_id res chain seq x y z
N MET A 1 20.12 19.57 -32.73
CA MET A 1 19.20 19.56 -31.56
C MET A 1 18.23 20.70 -31.75
N ILE A 2 16.93 20.52 -31.46
CA ILE A 2 15.89 21.51 -31.69
C ILE A 2 15.87 22.39 -30.45
N GLY A 3 16.17 23.68 -30.61
CA GLY A 3 16.36 24.61 -29.49
C GLY A 3 15.04 25.07 -28.86
N ILE A 4 14.03 24.20 -28.70
CA ILE A 4 12.69 24.59 -28.23
C ILE A 4 12.18 23.71 -27.09
N THR A 5 11.36 24.30 -26.23
CA THR A 5 10.68 23.64 -25.11
C THR A 5 9.16 23.59 -25.32
N HIS A 6 8.45 22.87 -24.45
CA HIS A 6 6.98 22.85 -24.49
C HIS A 6 6.37 24.24 -24.22
N ASP A 7 7.01 25.06 -23.38
CA ASP A 7 6.58 26.43 -23.10
C ASP A 7 6.76 27.37 -24.30
N ASP A 8 7.73 27.07 -25.18
CA ASP A 8 7.89 27.81 -26.45
C ASP A 8 6.76 27.46 -27.42
N ILE A 9 6.33 26.20 -27.50
CA ILE A 9 5.16 25.80 -28.29
C ILE A 9 3.90 26.51 -27.78
N GLY A 10 3.68 26.51 -26.45
CA GLY A 10 2.51 27.13 -25.82
C GLY A 10 2.42 28.65 -26.05
N ARG A 11 3.55 29.32 -26.32
CA ARG A 11 3.59 30.74 -26.70
C ARG A 11 3.40 30.98 -28.19
N ALA A 12 3.77 30.01 -29.03
CA ALA A 12 3.69 30.11 -30.48
C ALA A 12 2.29 29.83 -31.05
N VAL A 13 1.52 28.97 -30.38
CA VAL A 13 0.17 28.57 -30.80
C VAL A 13 -0.87 29.01 -29.77
N SER A 14 -2.15 29.12 -30.17
CA SER A 14 -3.23 29.35 -29.19
C SER A 14 -3.33 28.19 -28.19
N GLY A 15 -3.74 28.44 -26.95
CA GLY A 15 -3.88 27.39 -25.93
C GLY A 15 -4.73 26.19 -26.38
N LYS A 16 -5.84 26.43 -27.09
CA LYS A 16 -6.68 25.35 -27.68
C LYS A 16 -5.93 24.54 -28.75
N ALA A 17 -5.04 25.16 -29.50
CA ALA A 17 -4.21 24.48 -30.50
C ALA A 17 -3.07 23.69 -29.85
N PHE A 18 -2.52 24.18 -28.74
CA PHE A 18 -1.52 23.48 -27.94
C PHE A 18 -2.09 22.17 -27.39
N ASP A 19 -3.21 22.23 -26.66
CA ASP A 19 -3.84 21.05 -26.06
C ASP A 19 -4.26 20.02 -27.12
N ALA A 20 -4.88 20.49 -28.19
CA ALA A 20 -5.28 19.63 -29.30
C ALA A 20 -4.07 19.03 -30.04
N GLY A 21 -2.96 19.77 -30.13
CA GLY A 21 -1.72 19.31 -30.74
C GLY A 21 -1.05 18.21 -29.93
N LEU A 22 -0.96 18.39 -28.61
CA LEU A 22 -0.48 17.37 -27.69
C LEU A 22 -1.31 16.08 -27.81
N LEU A 23 -2.64 16.20 -27.85
CA LEU A 23 -3.55 15.07 -28.05
C LEU A 23 -3.29 14.33 -29.37
N TYR A 24 -3.04 15.05 -30.46
CA TYR A 24 -2.73 14.43 -31.75
C TYR A 24 -1.38 13.70 -31.74
N HIS A 25 -0.38 14.25 -31.04
CA HIS A 25 0.91 13.59 -30.85
C HIS A 25 0.78 12.29 -30.05
N VAL A 26 0.19 12.34 -28.85
CA VAL A 26 0.05 11.14 -27.98
C VAL A 26 -0.87 10.07 -28.58
N SER A 27 -1.81 10.47 -29.45
CA SER A 27 -2.68 9.55 -30.18
C SER A 27 -2.02 8.94 -31.44
N GLY A 28 -0.71 9.14 -31.63
CA GLY A 28 0.05 8.57 -32.75
C GLY A 28 -0.38 9.09 -34.13
N ARG A 29 -0.93 10.30 -34.21
CA ARG A 29 -1.41 10.89 -35.48
C ARG A 29 -0.31 11.62 -36.26
N VAL A 30 0.84 11.86 -35.65
CA VAL A 30 2.05 12.34 -36.32
C VAL A 30 2.68 11.15 -37.04
N LEU A 31 2.63 11.18 -38.38
CA LEU A 31 3.08 10.08 -39.24
C LEU A 31 4.58 10.15 -39.50
N ASP A 32 5.11 11.36 -39.64
CA ASP A 32 6.53 11.62 -39.63
C ASP A 32 6.84 13.01 -39.05
N CYS A 33 8.08 13.13 -38.60
CA CYS A 33 8.67 14.36 -38.12
C CYS A 33 10.17 14.26 -38.42
N THR A 34 10.69 15.26 -39.13
CA THR A 34 12.11 15.38 -39.49
C THR A 34 12.62 16.72 -39.02
N VAL A 35 13.66 16.72 -38.20
CA VAL A 35 14.33 17.93 -37.71
C VAL A 35 15.58 18.16 -38.56
N SER A 36 15.81 19.40 -39.01
CA SER A 36 17.03 19.77 -39.72
C SER A 36 18.27 19.50 -38.86
N PRO A 37 19.45 19.25 -39.46
CA PRO A 37 20.69 19.07 -38.70
C PRO A 37 21.02 20.26 -37.77
N GLY A 38 20.69 21.49 -38.21
CA GLY A 38 20.84 22.72 -37.44
C GLY A 38 19.78 22.94 -36.35
N GLY A 39 18.68 22.17 -36.36
CA GLY A 39 17.59 22.31 -35.39
C GLY A 39 16.72 23.55 -35.55
N ASP A 40 16.87 24.26 -36.67
CA ASP A 40 16.21 25.52 -37.05
C ASP A 40 15.00 25.31 -37.96
N ALA A 41 14.78 24.08 -38.44
CA ALA A 41 13.61 23.73 -39.23
C ALA A 41 13.07 22.34 -38.87
N VAL A 42 11.75 22.19 -38.91
CA VAL A 42 11.05 20.92 -38.73
C VAL A 42 10.01 20.74 -39.81
N THR A 43 10.03 19.57 -40.45
CA THR A 43 8.96 19.17 -41.37
C THR A 43 8.21 17.96 -40.80
N GLY A 44 6.92 17.87 -41.09
CA GLY A 44 6.12 16.75 -40.60
C GLY A 44 4.83 16.52 -41.37
N ARG A 45 4.25 15.34 -41.16
CA ARG A 45 2.94 14.94 -41.68
C ARG A 45 2.05 14.47 -40.55
N VAL A 46 0.88 15.07 -40.43
CA VAL A 46 -0.11 14.73 -39.41
C VAL A 46 -1.42 14.28 -40.05
N ARG A 47 -1.95 13.13 -39.60
CA ARG A 47 -3.26 12.64 -39.98
C ARG A 47 -4.34 13.52 -39.34
N GLY A 48 -4.97 14.36 -40.17
CA GLY A 48 -6.14 15.16 -39.82
C GLY A 48 -7.45 14.53 -40.30
N ASN A 49 -8.47 15.38 -40.48
CA ASN A 49 -9.80 14.94 -40.94
C ASN A 49 -9.91 14.85 -42.48
N ALA A 50 -8.89 15.30 -43.23
CA ALA A 50 -8.85 15.19 -44.69
C ALA A 50 -8.32 13.82 -45.14
N HIS A 51 -8.66 13.43 -46.37
CA HIS A 51 -8.22 12.17 -46.96
C HIS A 51 -6.68 12.07 -47.10
N ARG A 52 -5.99 13.20 -47.30
CA ARG A 52 -4.52 13.27 -47.32
C ARG A 52 -4.02 13.88 -46.00
N PRO A 53 -2.95 13.34 -45.38
CA PRO A 53 -2.32 13.94 -44.22
C PRO A 53 -1.89 15.39 -44.50
N TYR A 54 -2.04 16.26 -43.51
CA TYR A 54 -1.59 17.65 -43.62
C TYR A 54 -0.08 17.71 -43.47
N ARG A 55 0.59 18.53 -44.29
CA ARG A 55 2.04 18.80 -44.21
C ARG A 55 2.29 20.06 -43.40
N GLN A 56 3.35 20.03 -42.60
CA GLN A 56 3.82 21.16 -41.80
C GLN A 56 5.27 21.49 -42.19
N ASP A 57 5.54 22.77 -42.38
CA ASP A 57 6.88 23.34 -42.56
C ASP A 57 7.08 24.39 -41.47
N ILE A 58 8.01 24.15 -40.56
CA ILE A 58 8.16 24.95 -39.33
C ILE A 58 9.59 25.47 -39.25
N ARG A 59 9.74 26.78 -39.07
CA ARG A 59 11.01 27.45 -38.83
C ARG A 59 11.13 27.86 -37.37
N ILE A 60 12.34 27.75 -36.84
CA ILE A 60 12.67 28.02 -35.44
C ILE A 60 13.84 29.00 -35.42
N GLY A 61 13.52 30.24 -35.07
CA GLY A 61 14.50 31.30 -34.86
C GLY A 61 14.74 31.56 -33.37
N HIS A 62 15.70 32.44 -33.07
CA HIS A 62 15.93 32.95 -31.71
C HIS A 62 15.78 34.47 -31.71
N GLY A 63 14.94 34.99 -30.81
CA GLY A 63 14.77 36.43 -30.58
C GLY A 63 15.98 37.05 -29.88
N ARG A 64 16.02 38.40 -29.82
CA ARG A 64 17.10 39.14 -29.12
C ARG A 64 17.15 38.89 -27.61
N ASP A 65 16.07 38.36 -27.05
CA ASP A 65 15.93 37.93 -25.65
C ASP A 65 16.33 36.46 -25.43
N GLY A 66 16.89 35.80 -26.46
CA GLY A 66 17.31 34.40 -26.41
C GLY A 66 16.16 33.40 -26.46
N ARG A 67 14.91 33.84 -26.65
CA ARG A 67 13.75 32.95 -26.70
C ARG A 67 13.54 32.39 -28.09
N ALA A 68 13.07 31.14 -28.17
CA ALA A 68 12.73 30.52 -29.43
C ALA A 68 11.48 31.16 -30.05
N GLN A 69 11.55 31.50 -31.33
CA GLN A 69 10.44 31.98 -32.14
C GLN A 69 10.05 30.88 -33.13
N VAL A 70 8.80 30.47 -33.10
CA VAL A 70 8.29 29.38 -33.94
C VAL A 70 7.34 29.95 -34.98
N ASP A 71 7.66 29.66 -36.23
CA ASP A 71 6.91 30.09 -37.42
C ASP A 71 6.51 28.86 -38.23
N GLY A 72 5.25 28.44 -38.13
CA GLY A 72 4.78 27.16 -38.65
C GLY A 72 3.64 27.30 -39.66
N ASP A 73 3.92 26.93 -40.91
CA ASP A 73 2.93 26.79 -41.96
C ASP A 73 2.40 25.35 -41.99
N CYS A 74 1.10 25.22 -42.25
CA CYS A 74 0.41 23.94 -42.32
C CYS A 74 -0.58 23.93 -43.48
N SER A 75 -0.59 22.84 -44.26
CA SER A 75 -1.51 22.65 -45.38
C SER A 75 -2.99 22.41 -44.98
N CYS A 76 -3.39 22.76 -43.75
CA CYS A 76 -4.75 22.59 -43.25
C CYS A 76 -5.55 23.90 -43.40
N PRO A 77 -6.89 23.88 -43.26
CA PRO A 77 -7.71 25.10 -43.43
C PRO A 77 -7.36 26.27 -42.50
N VAL A 78 -6.69 26.01 -41.37
CA VAL A 78 -6.24 27.04 -40.42
C VAL A 78 -4.93 27.72 -40.88
N GLY A 79 -4.12 27.04 -41.69
CA GLY A 79 -2.93 27.61 -42.34
C GLY A 79 -1.72 27.79 -41.42
N TYR A 80 -1.86 28.48 -40.30
CA TYR A 80 -0.73 28.98 -39.51
C TYR A 80 -0.77 28.54 -38.04
N ASN A 81 0.37 28.11 -37.47
CA ASN A 81 0.57 27.75 -36.05
C ASN A 81 -0.61 26.98 -35.43
N CYS A 82 -1.16 26.05 -36.21
CA CYS A 82 -2.34 25.29 -35.85
C CYS A 82 -1.96 24.10 -34.94
N LYS A 83 -2.97 23.36 -34.48
CA LYS A 83 -2.77 22.15 -33.68
C LYS A 83 -1.87 21.09 -34.34
N HIS A 84 -1.81 21.04 -35.67
CA HIS A 84 -0.93 20.09 -36.37
C HIS A 84 0.54 20.53 -36.28
N VAL A 85 0.83 21.83 -36.30
CA VAL A 85 2.17 22.39 -36.04
C VAL A 85 2.59 22.05 -34.62
N ALA A 86 1.71 22.29 -33.64
CA ALA A 86 1.97 21.91 -32.25
C ALA A 86 2.24 20.41 -32.09
N ALA A 87 1.45 19.54 -32.74
CA ALA A 87 1.66 18.09 -32.71
C ALA A 87 3.04 17.66 -33.24
N VAL A 88 3.51 18.26 -34.34
CA VAL A 88 4.84 17.99 -34.90
C VAL A 88 5.95 18.48 -33.97
N LEU A 89 5.79 19.62 -33.31
CA LEU A 89 6.79 20.15 -32.37
C LEU A 89 6.89 19.29 -31.10
N HIS A 90 5.77 18.78 -30.56
CA HIS A 90 5.81 17.79 -29.48
C HIS A 90 6.55 16.51 -29.91
N ALA A 91 6.29 16.03 -31.13
CA ALA A 91 7.00 14.87 -31.68
C ALA A 91 8.51 15.12 -31.84
N ALA A 92 8.92 16.31 -32.28
CA ALA A 92 10.32 16.68 -32.42
C ALA A 92 11.07 16.71 -31.07
N ILE A 93 10.41 17.22 -30.01
CA ILE A 93 10.98 17.21 -28.66
C ILE A 93 11.10 15.77 -28.13
N ASP A 94 10.09 14.92 -28.34
CA ASP A 94 10.11 13.52 -27.90
C ASP A 94 11.15 12.68 -28.68
N GLN A 95 11.31 12.90 -29.99
CA GLN A 95 12.35 12.28 -30.80
C GLN A 95 13.76 12.59 -30.27
N GLN A 96 13.98 13.78 -29.72
CA GLN A 96 15.27 14.15 -29.11
C GLN A 96 15.51 13.53 -27.76
N ARG A 97 14.44 13.30 -26.98
CA ARG A 97 14.52 12.52 -25.74
C ARG A 97 14.80 11.03 -26.01
N ARG A 98 14.41 10.52 -27.20
CA ARG A 98 14.59 9.13 -27.62
C ARG A 98 15.90 8.85 -28.38
N LEU A 99 16.69 9.85 -28.75
CA LEU A 99 18.03 9.60 -29.28
C LEU A 99 18.90 9.00 -28.17
N PRO A 100 19.62 7.89 -28.41
CA PRO A 100 20.47 7.29 -27.41
C PRO A 100 21.67 8.20 -27.18
N VAL A 101 21.57 9.06 -26.18
CA VAL A 101 22.76 9.65 -25.58
C VAL A 101 23.49 8.48 -24.91
N LEU A 102 24.64 8.10 -25.48
CA LEU A 102 25.65 7.29 -24.80
C LEU A 102 26.03 8.01 -23.50
N ARG A 103 25.33 7.69 -22.41
CA ARG A 103 25.69 8.03 -21.06
C ARG A 103 25.43 6.79 -20.21
N ASP A 104 26.52 6.09 -19.91
CA ASP A 104 26.65 5.23 -18.74
C ASP A 104 26.52 6.09 -17.48
N ALA A 105 25.31 6.57 -17.20
CA ALA A 105 24.96 6.94 -15.84
C ALA A 105 24.47 5.65 -15.18
N PRO A 106 25.01 5.24 -14.01
CA PRO A 106 24.45 4.12 -13.28
C PRO A 106 23.00 4.47 -12.95
N ALA A 107 22.07 3.85 -13.66
CA ALA A 107 20.66 3.94 -13.35
C ALA A 107 20.43 3.05 -12.12
N LEU A 108 19.87 3.66 -11.08
CA LEU A 108 19.39 2.93 -9.92
C LEU A 108 18.43 1.86 -10.40
N SER A 109 18.57 0.65 -9.87
CA SER A 109 17.59 -0.39 -10.14
C SER A 109 16.19 0.10 -9.73
N PRO A 110 15.12 -0.36 -10.36
CA PRO A 110 13.76 0.04 -9.97
C PRO A 110 13.46 -0.18 -8.48
N LEU A 111 14.09 -1.19 -7.87
CA LEU A 111 14.05 -1.44 -6.43
C LEU A 111 14.74 -0.35 -5.61
N LEU A 112 15.92 0.11 -6.03
CA LEU A 112 16.64 1.21 -5.37
C LEU A 112 15.95 2.56 -5.58
N ALA A 113 15.37 2.80 -6.76
CA ALA A 113 14.60 4.01 -7.03
C ALA A 113 13.31 4.04 -6.18
N ALA A 114 12.60 2.91 -6.05
CA ALA A 114 11.43 2.81 -5.19
C ALA A 114 11.80 3.00 -3.71
N TRP A 115 12.90 2.38 -3.26
CA TRP A 115 13.42 2.57 -1.91
C TRP A 115 13.85 4.01 -1.64
N LEU A 116 14.44 4.72 -2.61
CA LEU A 116 14.80 6.14 -2.46
C LEU A 116 13.57 7.06 -2.37
N VAL A 117 12.49 6.75 -3.08
CA VAL A 117 11.21 7.44 -2.92
C VAL A 117 10.63 7.18 -1.52
N GLU A 118 10.75 5.96 -1.00
CA GLU A 118 10.40 5.64 0.40
C GLU A 118 11.30 6.40 1.39
N LEU A 119 12.58 6.59 1.07
CA LEU A 119 13.54 7.35 1.87
C LEU A 119 13.25 8.85 1.88
N GLU A 120 12.86 9.43 0.75
CA GLU A 120 12.43 10.83 0.62
C GLU A 120 11.15 11.09 1.43
N GLY A 121 10.29 10.07 1.59
CA GLY A 121 9.16 10.10 2.50
C GLY A 121 9.49 9.81 3.97
N ALA A 122 10.72 9.38 4.28
CA ALA A 122 11.13 9.02 5.65
C ALA A 122 11.51 10.24 6.51
N GLU A 123 11.89 11.38 5.90
CA GLU A 123 12.12 12.65 6.59
C GLU A 123 10.84 13.48 6.76
N ALA A 124 9.77 13.16 6.03
CA ALA A 124 8.45 13.68 6.33
C ALA A 124 7.94 12.99 7.60
N ASP A 125 8.13 13.66 8.74
CA ASP A 125 7.40 13.35 9.97
C ASP A 125 5.90 13.65 9.76
N ASP A 126 5.25 12.81 8.96
CA ASP A 126 3.80 12.62 8.99
C ASP A 126 3.52 11.72 10.20
N GLY A 127 3.79 12.22 11.40
CA GLY A 127 3.59 11.48 12.65
C GLY A 127 2.20 10.83 12.71
N GLU A 128 2.01 9.86 13.60
CA GLU A 128 0.72 9.18 13.81
C GLU A 128 -0.45 10.15 14.13
N ALA A 129 -0.14 11.43 14.39
CA ALA A 129 -1.09 12.50 14.55
C ALA A 129 -1.93 12.75 13.29
N TYR A 130 -3.24 12.84 13.48
CA TYR A 130 -4.17 13.22 12.42
C TYR A 130 -4.18 14.75 12.24
N PRO A 131 -4.04 15.27 11.01
CA PRO A 131 -4.34 16.67 10.72
C PRO A 131 -5.75 17.03 11.17
N ALA A 132 -5.93 18.24 11.72
CA ALA A 132 -7.22 18.69 12.28
C ALA A 132 -8.39 18.63 11.28
N ALA A 133 -8.11 18.80 9.98
CA ALA A 133 -9.09 18.73 8.90
C ALA A 133 -9.63 17.30 8.66
N ILE A 134 -8.85 16.28 9.01
CA ILE A 134 -9.26 14.89 8.88
C ILE A 134 -9.98 14.53 10.18
N ARG A 135 -11.30 14.29 10.11
CA ARG A 135 -12.12 13.85 11.27
C ARG A 135 -12.44 12.36 11.24
N GLN A 136 -12.08 11.65 10.18
CA GLN A 136 -12.16 10.18 10.15
C GLN A 136 -10.91 9.59 10.80
N ARG A 137 -11.08 8.53 11.60
CA ARG A 137 -10.01 7.83 12.30
C ARG A 137 -10.05 6.35 11.94
N LEU A 138 -8.89 5.72 11.79
CA LEU A 138 -8.76 4.28 11.71
C LEU A 138 -8.39 3.72 13.09
N PHE A 139 -9.05 2.64 13.49
CA PHE A 139 -8.73 1.84 14.65
C PHE A 139 -8.57 0.37 14.25
N TYR A 140 -7.68 -0.34 14.94
CA TYR A 140 -7.56 -1.79 14.86
C TYR A 140 -8.33 -2.39 16.03
N VAL A 141 -9.52 -2.94 15.78
CA VAL A 141 -10.33 -3.53 16.84
C VAL A 141 -9.97 -5.01 16.99
N LEU A 142 -9.43 -5.37 18.15
CA LEU A 142 -8.98 -6.72 18.51
C LEU A 142 -10.09 -7.41 19.31
N ARG A 143 -10.46 -8.63 18.92
CA ARG A 143 -11.44 -9.45 19.64
C ARG A 143 -11.01 -10.91 19.68
N LEU A 144 -11.52 -11.66 20.64
CA LEU A 144 -11.46 -13.12 20.59
C LEU A 144 -12.65 -13.67 19.81
N GLY A 145 -12.35 -14.59 18.91
CA GLY A 145 -13.34 -15.51 18.35
C GLY A 145 -12.94 -16.95 18.61
N GLN A 146 -13.80 -17.86 18.15
CA GLN A 146 -13.48 -19.29 18.08
C GLN A 146 -13.44 -19.71 16.60
N ALA A 147 -12.40 -20.47 16.24
CA ALA A 147 -12.36 -21.19 14.98
C ALA A 147 -13.38 -22.33 14.99
N ALA A 148 -13.75 -22.86 13.81
CA ALA A 148 -14.56 -24.08 13.72
C ALA A 148 -13.95 -25.27 14.47
N SER A 149 -12.64 -25.26 14.67
CA SER A 149 -11.92 -26.22 15.49
C SER A 149 -12.07 -25.98 17.00
N GLY A 150 -12.91 -25.04 17.47
CA GLY A 150 -13.10 -24.70 18.89
C GLY A 150 -11.97 -23.88 19.51
N ARG A 151 -10.95 -23.52 18.73
CA ARG A 151 -9.75 -22.83 19.24
C ARG A 151 -9.96 -21.33 19.29
N ARG A 152 -9.43 -20.69 20.34
CA ARG A 152 -9.37 -19.23 20.43
C ARG A 152 -8.51 -18.69 19.29
N GLN A 153 -9.05 -17.70 18.59
CA GLN A 153 -8.36 -16.96 17.54
C GLN A 153 -8.48 -15.48 17.81
N LEU A 154 -7.41 -14.73 17.55
CA LEU A 154 -7.46 -13.28 17.58
C LEU A 154 -8.06 -12.80 16.25
N ILE A 155 -9.10 -11.99 16.34
CA ILE A 155 -9.72 -11.34 15.19
C ILE A 155 -9.32 -9.87 15.24
N VAL A 156 -8.80 -9.38 14.12
CA VAL A 156 -8.44 -7.98 13.93
C VAL A 156 -9.38 -7.39 12.90
N GLU A 157 -10.11 -6.37 13.29
CA GLU A 157 -11.09 -5.69 12.45
C GLU A 157 -10.69 -4.22 12.27
N PRO A 158 -9.99 -3.88 11.17
CA PRO A 158 -9.74 -2.48 10.81
C PRO A 158 -11.06 -1.75 10.67
N THR A 159 -11.20 -0.65 11.40
CA THR A 159 -12.48 0.00 11.62
C THR A 159 -12.30 1.51 11.56
N SER A 160 -13.07 2.16 10.70
CA SER A 160 -13.07 3.62 10.57
C SER A 160 -14.27 4.25 11.27
N VAL A 161 -14.06 5.38 11.92
CA VAL A 161 -15.10 6.14 12.62
C VAL A 161 -14.87 7.64 12.50
N ALA A 162 -15.96 8.40 12.35
CA ALA A 162 -15.91 9.86 12.32
C ALA A 162 -15.88 10.44 13.73
N LEU A 163 -15.15 11.54 13.93
CA LEU A 163 -15.25 12.37 15.13
C LEU A 163 -16.34 13.43 14.96
N ARG A 164 -17.25 13.53 15.94
CA ARG A 164 -18.21 14.64 16.12
C ARG A 164 -17.47 15.91 16.54
N LYS A 165 -18.14 17.07 16.54
CA LYS A 165 -17.50 18.36 16.87
C LYS A 165 -16.85 18.42 18.26
N ASP A 166 -17.32 17.60 19.20
CA ASP A 166 -16.81 17.45 20.56
C ASP A 166 -15.73 16.35 20.69
N ASP A 167 -15.18 15.89 19.57
CA ASP A 167 -14.21 14.80 19.45
C ASP A 167 -14.70 13.41 19.93
N SER A 168 -16.00 13.26 20.23
CA SER A 168 -16.61 11.95 20.45
C SER A 168 -16.78 11.15 19.15
N PHE A 169 -16.82 9.82 19.24
CA PHE A 169 -17.03 8.96 18.08
C PHE A 169 -18.47 8.98 17.59
N SER A 170 -18.67 9.13 16.29
CA SER A 170 -19.99 8.97 15.67
C SER A 170 -20.54 7.56 15.88
N ALA A 171 -21.86 7.43 16.01
CA ALA A 171 -22.53 6.12 16.16
C ALA A 171 -22.30 5.19 14.96
N ARG A 172 -22.03 5.74 13.78
CA ARG A 172 -21.76 4.95 12.57
C ARG A 172 -20.29 4.54 12.53
N VAL A 173 -20.08 3.24 12.66
CA VAL A 173 -18.78 2.59 12.57
C VAL A 173 -18.71 1.82 11.24
N THR A 174 -17.61 1.97 10.49
CA THR A 174 -17.45 1.35 9.17
C THR A 174 -16.25 0.42 9.16
N LYS A 175 -16.50 -0.87 8.94
CA LYS A 175 -15.43 -1.87 8.77
C LYS A 175 -14.68 -1.60 7.48
N LEU A 176 -13.36 -1.58 7.57
CA LEU A 176 -12.47 -1.44 6.45
C LEU A 176 -11.97 -2.83 6.05
N VAL A 177 -12.18 -3.22 4.80
CA VAL A 177 -11.73 -4.51 4.27
C VAL A 177 -10.35 -4.29 3.61
N PRO A 178 -9.24 -4.80 4.17
CA PRO A 178 -7.89 -4.50 3.66
C PRO A 178 -7.70 -4.86 2.18
N GLY A 179 -8.31 -5.96 1.71
CA GLY A 179 -8.23 -6.39 0.31
C GLY A 179 -8.96 -5.49 -0.69
N ALA A 180 -9.83 -4.58 -0.23
CA ALA A 180 -10.58 -3.67 -1.10
C ALA A 180 -9.90 -2.30 -1.30
N ILE A 181 -8.77 -2.06 -0.63
CA ILE A 181 -8.06 -0.78 -0.68
C ILE A 181 -7.05 -0.82 -1.84
N SER A 182 -7.32 -0.06 -2.90
CA SER A 182 -6.35 0.17 -3.96
C SER A 182 -5.47 1.39 -3.64
N GLN A 183 -4.22 1.38 -4.09
CA GLN A 183 -3.29 2.51 -3.88
C GLN A 183 -3.83 3.82 -4.51
N ALA A 184 -4.54 3.73 -5.64
CA ALA A 184 -5.12 4.90 -6.33
C ALA A 184 -6.35 5.50 -5.62
N ALA A 185 -6.97 4.78 -4.68
CA ALA A 185 -8.17 5.21 -3.96
C ALA A 185 -8.04 5.05 -2.44
N ALA A 186 -6.81 5.12 -1.92
CA ALA A 186 -6.54 5.00 -0.50
C ALA A 186 -7.30 6.09 0.29
N PRO A 187 -8.06 5.74 1.34
CA PRO A 187 -8.75 6.72 2.15
C PRO A 187 -7.78 7.74 2.76
N LYS A 188 -8.11 9.03 2.67
CA LYS A 188 -7.26 10.13 3.15
C LYS A 188 -6.90 10.05 4.63
N TYR A 189 -7.63 9.27 5.44
CA TYR A 189 -7.36 9.07 6.86
C TYR A 189 -6.32 7.99 7.15
N LEU A 190 -5.85 7.23 6.16
CA LEU A 190 -4.74 6.31 6.35
C LEU A 190 -3.45 7.09 6.61
N ARG A 191 -2.64 6.60 7.54
CA ARG A 191 -1.28 7.07 7.86
C ARG A 191 -0.24 6.14 7.23
N ASN A 192 1.03 6.55 7.20
CA ASN A 192 2.10 5.75 6.62
C ASN A 192 2.22 4.37 7.29
N ALA A 193 2.13 4.31 8.62
CA ALA A 193 2.15 3.04 9.37
C ALA A 193 1.00 2.08 9.03
N ASP A 194 -0.12 2.58 8.49
CA ASP A 194 -1.28 1.74 8.17
C ASP A 194 -1.03 0.82 6.97
N HIS A 195 -0.23 1.26 6.01
CA HIS A 195 0.02 0.54 4.76
C HIS A 195 0.63 -0.85 4.99
N PRO A 196 1.77 -1.00 5.71
CA PRO A 196 2.32 -2.32 5.99
C PRO A 196 1.41 -3.17 6.89
N ILE A 197 0.65 -2.57 7.80
CA ILE A 197 -0.30 -3.30 8.65
C ILE A 197 -1.44 -3.89 7.82
N LEU A 198 -2.09 -3.06 6.99
CA LEU A 198 -3.21 -3.48 6.15
C LEU A 198 -2.76 -4.49 5.09
N ALA A 199 -1.54 -4.35 4.56
CA ALA A 199 -0.93 -5.36 3.70
C ALA A 199 -0.77 -6.71 4.43
N GLY A 200 -0.18 -6.71 5.64
CA GLY A 200 -0.04 -7.94 6.43
C GLY A 200 -1.37 -8.58 6.81
N LEU A 201 -2.39 -7.78 7.12
CA LEU A 201 -3.74 -8.31 7.41
C LEU A 201 -4.41 -8.94 6.19
N ARG A 202 -4.25 -8.35 5.01
CA ARG A 202 -4.78 -8.90 3.75
C ARG A 202 -4.17 -10.27 3.45
N ASP A 203 -2.87 -10.43 3.69
CA ASP A 203 -2.14 -11.64 3.33
C ASP A 203 -2.43 -12.81 4.30
N LEU A 204 -2.85 -12.52 5.54
CA LEU A 204 -3.17 -13.53 6.56
C LEU A 204 -4.59 -14.12 6.43
N ALA A 205 -5.59 -13.30 6.07
CA ALA A 205 -6.93 -13.74 5.66
C ALA A 205 -7.75 -12.53 5.17
N PRO A 206 -8.63 -12.67 4.15
CA PRO A 206 -9.52 -11.61 3.69
C PRO A 206 -10.44 -11.04 4.79
N GLY A 207 -10.66 -11.79 5.88
CA GLY A 207 -11.53 -11.44 7.00
C GLY A 207 -10.81 -11.01 8.29
N GLY A 208 -9.49 -10.80 8.27
CA GLY A 208 -8.74 -10.31 9.46
C GLY A 208 -8.68 -11.30 10.63
N VAL A 209 -8.89 -12.60 10.38
CA VAL A 209 -8.72 -13.65 11.39
C VAL A 209 -7.25 -14.02 11.46
N ALA A 210 -6.61 -13.74 12.59
CA ALA A 210 -5.25 -14.18 12.83
C ALA A 210 -5.26 -15.62 13.35
N GLY A 211 -4.97 -16.56 12.45
CA GLY A 211 -4.72 -17.95 12.79
C GLY A 211 -3.26 -18.30 12.51
N MET A 212 -2.51 -18.67 13.56
CA MET A 212 -1.30 -19.52 13.53
C MET A 212 -0.14 -19.19 12.57
N GLY A 213 -0.22 -18.12 11.77
CA GLY A 213 0.72 -17.80 10.69
C GLY A 213 1.63 -16.60 11.00
N GLU A 214 2.91 -16.75 10.72
CA GLU A 214 3.86 -15.64 10.61
C GLU A 214 3.56 -14.85 9.32
N PRO A 215 3.71 -13.51 9.29
CA PRO A 215 4.40 -12.67 10.27
C PRO A 215 3.46 -11.93 11.24
N PHE A 216 2.32 -12.53 11.62
CA PHE A 216 1.31 -11.82 12.42
C PHE A 216 1.82 -11.13 13.71
N PRO A 217 2.79 -11.68 14.47
CA PRO A 217 3.36 -10.97 15.62
C PRO A 217 3.94 -9.60 15.26
N ASP A 218 4.60 -9.42 14.12
CA ASP A 218 5.14 -8.14 13.69
C ASP A 218 4.02 -7.16 13.33
N THR A 219 2.98 -7.65 12.65
CA THR A 219 1.78 -6.85 12.36
C THR A 219 1.10 -6.39 13.64
N LEU A 220 1.05 -7.25 14.66
CA LEU A 220 0.50 -6.92 15.98
C LEU A 220 1.32 -5.84 16.70
N HIS A 221 2.65 -5.97 16.73
CA HIS A 221 3.52 -4.92 17.27
C HIS A 221 3.30 -3.58 16.56
N ARG A 222 3.26 -3.58 15.22
CA ARG A 222 3.01 -2.36 14.43
C ARG A 222 1.66 -1.73 14.79
N MET A 223 0.59 -2.53 14.90
CA MET A 223 -0.73 -2.03 15.32
C MET A 223 -0.71 -1.38 16.70
N ILE A 224 -0.05 -2.01 17.68
CA ILE A 224 0.06 -1.48 19.05
C ILE A 224 0.88 -0.18 19.04
N ALA A 225 1.98 -0.12 18.29
CA ALA A 225 2.85 1.05 18.18
C ALA A 225 2.13 2.28 17.63
N THR A 226 1.09 2.12 16.81
CA THR A 226 0.26 3.25 16.34
C THR A 226 -0.55 3.92 17.45
N GLY A 227 -0.75 3.26 18.60
CA GLY A 227 -1.68 3.69 19.66
C GLY A 227 -3.16 3.55 19.29
N ARG A 228 -3.48 3.02 18.10
CA ARG A 228 -4.84 2.90 17.53
C ARG A 228 -5.43 1.49 17.66
N ALA A 229 -4.73 0.57 18.32
CA ALA A 229 -5.27 -0.73 18.70
C ALA A 229 -6.26 -0.59 19.87
N ARG A 230 -7.40 -1.27 19.77
CA ARG A 230 -8.50 -1.23 20.76
C ARG A 230 -9.05 -2.62 21.04
N TRP A 231 -9.32 -2.94 22.29
CA TRP A 231 -9.88 -4.25 22.67
C TRP A 231 -11.42 -4.23 22.67
N GLY A 232 -12.06 -5.21 22.04
CA GLY A 232 -13.52 -5.40 22.03
C GLY A 232 -14.28 -4.47 21.07
N GLY A 233 -13.99 -3.17 21.10
CA GLY A 233 -14.65 -2.15 20.28
C GLY A 233 -13.84 -0.86 20.18
N VAL A 234 -14.28 0.10 19.34
CA VAL A 234 -13.55 1.37 19.13
C VAL A 234 -13.45 2.24 20.40
N GLU A 235 -14.43 2.13 21.30
CA GLU A 235 -14.44 2.76 22.63
C GLU A 235 -13.84 1.87 23.73
N GLY A 236 -13.39 0.67 23.38
CA GLY A 236 -12.77 -0.23 24.34
C GLY A 236 -11.37 0.22 24.75
N PRO A 237 -10.74 -0.50 25.70
CA PRO A 237 -9.41 -0.18 26.19
C PRO A 237 -8.38 -0.06 25.06
N ALA A 238 -7.52 0.95 25.15
CA ALA A 238 -6.37 1.08 24.26
C ALA A 238 -5.42 -0.10 24.50
N VAL A 239 -5.05 -0.81 23.44
CA VAL A 239 -4.12 -1.93 23.55
C VAL A 239 -2.70 -1.40 23.65
N THR A 240 -1.97 -1.82 24.66
CA THR A 240 -0.55 -1.50 24.89
C THR A 240 0.29 -2.76 24.98
N LEU A 241 1.59 -2.63 24.70
CA LEU A 241 2.53 -3.74 24.79
C LEU A 241 2.93 -3.96 26.25
N GLY A 242 2.67 -5.16 26.75
CA GLY A 242 3.06 -5.62 28.08
C GLY A 242 4.40 -6.35 28.07
N ALA A 243 5.03 -6.40 29.25
CA ALA A 243 6.22 -7.21 29.47
C ALA A 243 5.91 -8.71 29.31
N PRO A 244 6.88 -9.54 28.91
CA PRO A 244 6.71 -10.99 28.85
C PRO A 244 6.19 -11.56 30.16
N ARG A 245 5.22 -12.48 30.09
CA ARG A 245 4.65 -13.17 31.26
C ARG A 245 4.95 -14.67 31.22
N PRO A 246 5.23 -15.32 32.36
CA PRO A 246 5.39 -16.77 32.39
C PRO A 246 4.05 -17.47 32.08
N GLY A 247 4.13 -18.62 31.43
CA GLY A 247 2.98 -19.48 31.20
C GLY A 247 3.38 -20.93 30.98
N ARG A 248 2.40 -21.80 30.86
CA ARG A 248 2.60 -23.20 30.46
C ARG A 248 1.54 -23.67 29.49
N ILE A 249 1.79 -24.79 28.82
CA ILE A 249 0.78 -25.46 28.01
C ILE A 249 0.10 -26.49 28.90
N ALA A 250 -1.22 -26.43 28.98
CA ALA A 250 -2.05 -27.37 29.72
C ALA A 250 -3.11 -27.98 28.80
N TRP A 251 -3.39 -29.26 29.00
CA TRP A 251 -4.48 -29.93 28.31
C TRP A 251 -5.77 -29.69 29.08
N ARG A 252 -6.69 -28.91 28.49
CA ARG A 252 -8.02 -28.62 29.03
C ARG A 252 -9.03 -29.58 28.41
N MET A 253 -9.91 -30.12 29.24
CA MET A 253 -11.01 -30.97 28.81
C MET A 253 -12.26 -30.11 28.57
N GLY A 254 -12.85 -30.21 27.39
CA GLY A 254 -14.11 -29.58 27.05
C GLY A 254 -15.32 -30.37 27.56
N GLU A 255 -16.52 -29.81 27.37
CA GLU A 255 -17.79 -30.41 27.84
C GLU A 255 -18.09 -31.79 27.25
N ASN A 256 -17.63 -32.05 26.01
CA ASN A 256 -17.76 -33.34 25.33
C ASN A 256 -16.62 -34.33 25.65
N GLY A 257 -15.75 -34.00 26.61
CA GLY A 257 -14.58 -34.80 26.98
C GLY A 257 -13.37 -34.68 26.06
N GLU A 258 -13.47 -33.93 24.95
CA GLU A 258 -12.31 -33.67 24.10
C GLU A 258 -11.25 -32.85 24.84
N GLN A 259 -9.98 -33.23 24.66
CA GLN A 259 -8.86 -32.53 25.27
C GLN A 259 -8.16 -31.63 24.25
N ARG A 260 -7.78 -30.43 24.67
CA ARG A 260 -7.08 -29.44 23.85
C ARG A 260 -5.94 -28.81 24.61
N ALA A 261 -4.81 -28.63 23.94
CA ALA A 261 -3.70 -27.88 24.46
C ALA A 261 -4.03 -26.37 24.43
N GLU A 262 -4.01 -25.75 25.60
CA GLU A 262 -4.24 -24.33 25.79
C GLU A 262 -3.10 -23.70 26.60
N LEU A 263 -2.96 -22.38 26.47
CA LEU A 263 -2.08 -21.59 27.30
C LEU A 263 -2.73 -21.38 28.67
N GLU A 264 -2.02 -21.79 29.71
CA GLU A 264 -2.38 -21.52 31.09
C GLU A 264 -1.49 -20.41 31.64
N LEU A 265 -2.15 -19.39 32.21
CA LEU A 265 -1.60 -18.11 32.63
C LEU A 265 -2.19 -17.73 34.00
N GLU A 266 -1.69 -16.64 34.58
CA GLU A 266 -2.27 -16.00 35.77
C GLU A 266 -3.76 -15.63 35.54
N ASP A 267 -4.55 -15.60 36.61
CA ASP A 267 -5.98 -15.31 36.55
C ASP A 267 -6.26 -13.94 35.89
N GLY A 268 -7.29 -13.91 35.04
CA GLY A 268 -7.67 -12.72 34.27
C GLY A 268 -6.96 -12.58 32.92
N LEU A 269 -5.86 -13.31 32.69
CA LEU A 269 -5.17 -13.33 31.40
C LEU A 269 -5.75 -14.39 30.46
N LEU A 270 -5.87 -14.04 29.18
CA LEU A 270 -6.30 -14.96 28.14
C LEU A 270 -5.14 -15.26 27.20
N GLY A 271 -4.88 -16.55 26.97
CA GLY A 271 -3.82 -17.00 26.08
C GLY A 271 -4.22 -17.02 24.61
N LEU A 272 -3.28 -16.61 23.75
CA LEU A 272 -3.36 -16.59 22.30
C LEU A 272 -2.28 -17.49 21.70
N ALA A 273 -2.72 -18.54 21.00
CA ALA A 273 -1.84 -19.44 20.26
C ALA A 273 -1.43 -18.83 18.91
N LEU A 274 -0.61 -17.77 18.93
CA LEU A 274 0.01 -17.24 17.71
C LEU A 274 1.34 -17.97 17.44
N ALA A 275 2.06 -17.60 16.37
CA ALA A 275 3.37 -18.18 16.07
C ALA A 275 4.35 -18.04 17.24
N GLU A 276 4.28 -16.91 17.94
CA GLU A 276 4.75 -16.72 19.30
C GLU A 276 3.53 -16.69 20.24
N PRO A 277 3.48 -17.49 21.30
CA PRO A 277 2.41 -17.41 22.29
C PRO A 277 2.30 -16.02 22.92
N TRP A 278 1.09 -15.46 22.95
CA TRP A 278 0.80 -14.15 23.55
C TRP A 278 -0.28 -14.27 24.62
N TYR A 279 -0.31 -13.31 25.52
CA TYR A 279 -1.42 -13.10 26.45
C TYR A 279 -2.15 -11.80 26.09
N VAL A 280 -3.39 -11.71 26.55
CA VAL A 280 -4.13 -10.46 26.67
C VAL A 280 -4.72 -10.35 28.06
N ASP A 281 -4.61 -9.16 28.65
CA ASP A 281 -5.43 -8.68 29.75
C ASP A 281 -6.56 -7.82 29.15
N PRO A 282 -7.79 -8.36 29.04
CA PRO A 282 -8.92 -7.64 28.47
C PRO A 282 -9.33 -6.39 29.26
N ALA A 283 -9.10 -6.39 30.57
CA ALA A 283 -9.52 -5.32 31.46
C ALA A 283 -8.57 -4.13 31.36
N ALA A 284 -7.26 -4.39 31.34
CA ALA A 284 -6.25 -3.36 31.22
C ALA A 284 -5.94 -2.95 29.78
N GLY A 285 -6.34 -3.76 28.78
CA GLY A 285 -5.91 -3.55 27.40
C GLY A 285 -4.41 -3.79 27.23
N VAL A 286 -3.85 -4.77 27.92
CA VAL A 286 -2.41 -5.10 27.82
C VAL A 286 -2.25 -6.39 27.07
N MET A 287 -1.36 -6.42 26.08
CA MET A 287 -1.02 -7.63 25.33
C MET A 287 0.48 -7.81 25.27
N GLY A 288 0.97 -9.03 25.42
CA GLY A 288 2.41 -9.27 25.38
C GLY A 288 2.75 -10.74 25.16
N PRO A 289 4.04 -11.05 24.96
CA PRO A 289 4.49 -12.42 24.75
C PRO A 289 4.37 -13.25 26.03
N VAL A 290 4.19 -14.56 25.84
CA VAL A 290 4.21 -15.55 26.92
C VAL A 290 5.52 -16.32 26.86
N ALA A 291 6.28 -16.27 27.94
CA ALA A 291 7.48 -17.07 28.14
C ALA A 291 7.08 -18.50 28.54
N LEU A 292 7.44 -19.46 27.70
CA LEU A 292 7.25 -20.88 27.94
C LEU A 292 8.61 -21.55 28.13
N ASP A 293 8.67 -22.51 29.04
CA ASP A 293 9.83 -23.40 29.22
C ASP A 293 9.84 -24.53 28.18
N LEU A 294 9.67 -24.18 26.90
CA LEU A 294 9.60 -25.11 25.78
C LEU A 294 10.22 -24.46 24.52
N PRO A 295 10.90 -25.24 23.66
CA PRO A 295 11.33 -24.74 22.36
C PRO A 295 10.15 -24.19 21.55
N ARG A 296 10.30 -22.99 20.97
CA ARG A 296 9.23 -22.28 20.22
C ARG A 296 8.49 -23.17 19.22
N ARG A 297 9.22 -23.97 18.45
CA ARG A 297 8.63 -24.89 17.45
C ARG A 297 7.74 -25.95 18.09
N LEU A 298 8.16 -26.50 19.23
CA LEU A 298 7.39 -27.51 19.96
C LEU A 298 6.14 -26.88 20.58
N ALA A 299 6.28 -25.72 21.24
CA ALA A 299 5.14 -24.99 21.79
C ALA A 299 4.08 -24.68 20.72
N ARG A 300 4.52 -24.20 19.55
CA ARG A 300 3.64 -23.95 18.41
C ARG A 300 2.91 -25.21 17.96
N LEU A 301 3.59 -26.36 17.85
CA LEU A 301 2.97 -27.62 17.44
C LEU A 301 1.99 -28.17 18.47
N LEU A 302 2.32 -28.07 19.76
CA LEU A 302 1.43 -28.49 20.84
C LEU A 302 0.18 -27.63 20.87
N LEU A 303 0.33 -26.30 20.86
CA LEU A 303 -0.80 -25.40 20.76
C LEU A 303 -1.54 -25.59 19.43
N ALA A 304 -0.87 -26.02 18.35
CA ALA A 304 -1.45 -26.39 17.06
C ALA A 304 -2.23 -27.72 17.06
N ALA A 305 -2.19 -28.52 18.13
CA ALA A 305 -2.82 -29.83 18.14
C ALA A 305 -4.34 -29.75 17.86
N PRO A 306 -4.91 -30.72 17.11
CA PRO A 306 -6.36 -30.89 17.04
C PRO A 306 -6.93 -31.32 18.40
N ALA A 307 -8.25 -31.31 18.53
CA ALA A 307 -8.90 -31.96 19.68
C ALA A 307 -8.51 -33.42 19.73
N VAL A 308 -8.22 -33.89 20.93
CA VAL A 308 -8.00 -35.31 21.21
C VAL A 308 -9.27 -35.85 21.84
N ALA A 309 -9.95 -36.75 21.14
CA ALA A 309 -11.14 -37.42 21.66
C ALA A 309 -10.78 -38.30 22.88
N PRO A 310 -11.73 -38.54 23.82
CA PRO A 310 -11.46 -39.31 25.04
C PRO A 310 -10.86 -40.69 24.81
N ASP A 311 -11.33 -41.40 23.78
CA ASP A 311 -10.89 -42.74 23.38
C ASP A 311 -9.49 -42.75 22.76
N ALA A 312 -9.11 -41.67 22.06
CA ALA A 312 -7.78 -41.50 21.47
C ALA A 312 -6.72 -41.02 22.48
N ALA A 313 -7.11 -40.45 23.62
CA ALA A 313 -6.19 -39.82 24.56
C ALA A 313 -5.08 -40.75 25.11
N PRO A 314 -5.35 -42.01 25.49
CA PRO A 314 -4.30 -42.93 25.94
C PRO A 314 -3.26 -43.22 24.85
N LEU A 315 -3.71 -43.41 23.62
CA LEU A 315 -2.83 -43.68 22.46
C LEU A 315 -1.96 -42.47 22.12
N VAL A 316 -2.54 -41.26 22.10
CA VAL A 316 -1.80 -40.02 21.86
C VAL A 316 -0.73 -39.81 22.94
N ARG A 317 -1.06 -40.02 24.22
CA ARG A 317 -0.09 -39.94 25.32
C ARG A 317 1.07 -40.91 25.12
N ALA A 318 0.78 -42.18 24.80
CA ALA A 318 1.81 -43.19 24.56
C ALA A 318 2.72 -42.81 23.39
N GLU A 319 2.15 -42.31 22.30
CA GLU A 319 2.93 -41.95 21.11
C GLU A 319 3.74 -40.66 21.30
N MET A 320 3.24 -39.70 22.08
CA MET A 320 4.01 -38.53 22.49
C MET A 320 5.21 -38.93 23.35
N ALA A 321 5.03 -39.80 24.35
CA ALA A 321 6.11 -40.28 25.21
C ALA A 321 7.20 -41.04 24.43
N ARG A 322 6.83 -41.72 23.33
CA ARG A 322 7.77 -42.44 22.47
C ARG A 322 8.58 -41.51 21.56
N ARG A 323 8.00 -40.38 21.13
CA ARG A 323 8.56 -39.50 20.09
C ARG A 323 9.21 -38.23 20.61
N LEU A 324 8.80 -37.74 21.77
CA LEU A 324 9.34 -36.53 22.38
C LEU A 324 10.44 -36.91 23.38
N PRO A 325 11.57 -36.18 23.41
CA PRO A 325 12.56 -36.36 24.46
C PRO A 325 11.94 -36.07 25.84
N ALA A 326 12.40 -36.81 26.85
CA ALA A 326 11.98 -36.66 28.25
C ALA A 326 12.36 -35.28 28.81
#